data_AF-A0A7J4LUY9-F1
#
_entry.id   AF-A0A7J4LUY9-F1
#
_cell.length_a   1.000
_cell.length_b   1.000
_cell.length_c   1.000
_cell.angle_alpha   90.00
_cell.angle_beta   90.00
_cell.angle_gamma   90.00
#
_symmetry.space_group_name_H-M   'P 1'
#
loop_
_entity.id
_entity.type
_entity.pdbx_description
1 polymer ?
#
loop_
_entity_poly.entity_id
_entity_poly.type
_entity_poly.pdbx_seq_one_letter_code
_entity_poly.pdbx_strand_id
1 'polypeptide(L)'
;MATVKELQPRQGKVDITLDIVSKADAREFSKFGKPGRVCNAKAKDETGEVTITLWNDDIDKVNVGDKVKITNGWVSEWQGELQLSTGRFGQMETVSKNGNNDAGTSSPAAKAAPPAAKPAPKPPASTPEDSPEEGLEMDEPPEIDEEEMF
;
A
#
# COMPACT_ATOMS: atom_id res chain seq x y z
N MET A 1 8.50 -16.66 16.65
CA MET A 1 8.48 -15.63 15.60
C MET A 1 7.17 -15.78 14.89
N ALA A 2 6.47 -14.67 14.65
CA ALA A 2 5.25 -14.71 13.85
C ALA A 2 5.62 -14.97 12.38
N THR A 3 4.70 -15.59 11.65
CA THR A 3 4.84 -15.86 10.22
C THR A 3 3.84 -15.03 9.42
N VAL A 4 4.10 -14.80 8.12
CA VAL A 4 3.25 -13.99 7.24
C VAL A 4 1.80 -14.50 7.24
N LYS A 5 1.63 -15.83 7.23
CA LYS A 5 0.30 -16.47 7.20
C LYS A 5 -0.51 -16.26 8.49
N GLU A 6 0.16 -16.02 9.61
CA GLU A 6 -0.46 -15.80 10.92
C GLU A 6 -0.70 -14.31 11.22
N LEU A 7 -0.27 -13.41 10.33
CA LEU A 7 -0.48 -11.98 10.49
C LEU A 7 -1.95 -11.62 10.32
N GLN A 8 -2.45 -10.84 11.28
CA GLN A 8 -3.79 -10.27 11.23
C GLN A 8 -3.71 -8.79 10.84
N PRO A 9 -4.65 -8.30 10.03
CA PRO A 9 -4.73 -6.87 9.75
C PRO A 9 -4.97 -6.11 11.06
N ARG A 10 -4.34 -4.95 11.22
CA ARG A 10 -4.42 -4.09 12.42
C ARG A 10 -3.78 -4.72 13.67
N GLN A 11 -2.91 -5.72 13.49
CA GLN A 11 -2.11 -6.31 14.55
C GLN A 11 -0.82 -5.51 14.76
N GLY A 12 -0.52 -5.19 16.01
CA GLY A 12 0.76 -4.61 16.41
C GLY A 12 1.59 -5.60 17.22
N LYS A 13 2.79 -5.18 17.63
CA LYS A 13 3.70 -6.00 18.45
C LYS A 13 4.05 -7.34 17.79
N VAL A 14 4.30 -7.32 16.49
CA VAL A 14 4.67 -8.53 15.74
C VAL A 14 6.17 -8.57 15.53
N ASP A 15 6.79 -9.72 15.81
CA ASP A 15 8.19 -10.01 15.52
C ASP A 15 8.30 -11.05 14.41
N ILE A 16 8.83 -10.61 13.26
CA ILE A 16 8.92 -11.41 12.03
C ILE A 16 10.22 -11.12 11.28
N THR A 17 10.77 -12.15 10.62
CA THR A 17 11.94 -12.02 9.75
C THR A 17 11.51 -12.25 8.31
N LEU A 18 11.95 -11.40 7.40
CA LEU A 18 11.51 -11.41 6.00
C LEU A 18 12.72 -11.19 5.07
N ASP A 19 12.68 -11.86 3.92
CA ASP A 19 13.66 -11.72 2.85
C ASP A 19 13.12 -10.76 1.78
N ILE A 20 13.85 -9.68 1.49
CA ILE A 20 13.43 -8.69 0.49
C ILE A 20 13.59 -9.26 -0.91
N VAL A 21 12.49 -9.39 -1.63
CA VAL A 21 12.46 -9.94 -3.00
C VAL A 21 12.55 -8.85 -4.05
N SER A 22 11.92 -7.70 -3.80
CA SER A 22 11.93 -6.57 -4.73
C SER A 22 11.63 -5.27 -4.01
N LYS A 23 12.15 -4.15 -4.53
CA LYS A 23 11.87 -2.80 -4.03
C LYS A 23 11.14 -2.01 -5.12
N ALA A 24 10.01 -1.38 -4.80
CA ALA A 24 9.30 -0.49 -5.70
C ALA A 24 9.89 0.93 -5.65
N ASP A 25 9.39 1.81 -6.51
CA ASP A 25 9.84 3.19 -6.56
C ASP A 25 9.56 3.95 -5.27
N ALA A 26 10.54 4.75 -4.82
CA ALA A 26 10.37 5.62 -3.69
C ALA A 26 9.44 6.79 -4.06
N ARG A 27 8.32 6.92 -3.34
CA ARG A 27 7.36 8.00 -3.47
C ARG A 27 7.70 9.11 -2.49
N GLU A 28 7.87 10.32 -3.01
CA GLU A 28 8.08 11.51 -2.17
C GLU A 28 6.72 12.12 -1.79
N PHE A 29 6.55 12.48 -0.53
CA PHE A 29 5.36 13.16 -0.02
C PHE A 29 5.77 14.37 0.82
N SER A 30 5.00 15.45 0.74
CA SER A 30 5.20 16.62 1.61
C SER A 30 4.13 16.62 2.69
N LYS A 31 4.54 16.55 3.97
CA LYS A 31 3.61 16.62 5.11
C LYS A 31 4.08 17.69 6.09
N PHE A 32 3.19 18.61 6.43
CA PHE A 32 3.49 19.76 7.31
C PHE A 32 4.74 20.55 6.87
N GLY A 33 4.91 20.75 5.56
CA GLY A 33 6.06 21.50 5.00
C GLY A 33 7.40 20.78 5.05
N LYS A 34 7.44 19.50 5.46
CA LYS A 34 8.65 18.66 5.38
C LYS A 34 8.50 17.63 4.26
N PRO A 35 9.52 17.48 3.39
CA PRO A 35 9.58 16.36 2.47
C PRO A 35 9.84 15.08 3.27
N GLY A 36 9.11 14.02 2.94
CA GLY A 36 9.30 12.67 3.43
C GLY A 36 9.28 11.70 2.26
N ARG A 37 9.95 10.56 2.41
CA ARG A 37 9.99 9.51 1.40
C ARG A 37 9.36 8.24 1.93
N VAL A 38 8.62 7.53 1.09
CA VAL A 38 8.02 6.24 1.39
C VAL A 38 8.27 5.30 0.21
N CYS A 39 8.65 4.06 0.49
CA CYS A 39 8.90 3.05 -0.53
C CYS A 39 8.24 1.74 -0.12
N ASN A 40 7.60 1.08 -1.08
CA ASN A 40 7.01 -0.23 -0.89
C ASN A 40 8.03 -1.29 -1.34
N ALA A 41 8.42 -2.20 -0.47
CA ALA A 41 9.26 -3.34 -0.79
C ALA A 41 8.45 -4.63 -0.65
N LYS A 42 8.57 -5.57 -1.58
CA LYS A 42 8.03 -6.91 -1.40
C LYS A 42 9.04 -7.75 -0.64
N ALA A 43 8.56 -8.39 0.42
CA ALA A 43 9.33 -9.33 1.19
C ALA A 43 8.58 -10.66 1.26
N LYS A 44 9.34 -11.75 1.37
CA LYS A 44 8.79 -13.09 1.51
C LYS A 44 9.37 -13.78 2.72
N ASP A 45 8.61 -14.73 3.23
CA ASP A 45 8.98 -15.63 4.30
C ASP A 45 8.75 -17.08 3.85
N GLU A 46 9.06 -18.04 4.72
CA GLU A 46 8.70 -19.44 4.52
C GLU A 46 7.19 -19.67 4.34
N THR A 47 6.36 -18.78 4.88
CA THR A 47 4.89 -18.94 4.89
C THR A 47 4.14 -18.19 3.81
N GLY A 48 4.73 -17.16 3.20
CA GLY A 48 4.05 -16.31 2.23
C GLY A 48 4.79 -15.03 1.87
N GLU A 49 4.07 -14.12 1.23
CA GLU A 49 4.58 -12.83 0.71
C GLU A 49 3.85 -11.67 1.41
N VAL A 50 4.57 -10.59 1.71
CA VAL A 50 4.00 -9.38 2.33
C VAL A 50 4.69 -8.12 1.81
N THR A 51 3.94 -7.03 1.73
CA THR A 51 4.48 -5.73 1.33
C THR A 51 5.00 -4.98 2.56
N ILE A 52 6.27 -4.62 2.60
CA ILE A 52 6.87 -3.79 3.64
C ILE A 52 6.88 -2.32 3.21
N THR A 53 6.43 -1.43 4.08
CA THR A 53 6.55 0.02 3.87
C THR A 53 7.79 0.56 4.58
N LEU A 54 8.78 0.99 3.80
CA LEU A 54 10.03 1.63 4.22
C LEU A 54 9.88 3.15 4.21
N TRP A 55 10.43 3.82 5.22
CA TRP A 55 10.31 5.27 5.40
C TRP A 55 11.68 5.96 5.40
N ASN A 56 11.81 7.07 4.67
CA ASN A 56 12.99 7.92 4.64
C ASN A 56 14.30 7.10 4.50
N ASP A 57 15.14 7.12 5.52
CA ASP A 57 16.45 6.46 5.59
C ASP A 57 16.38 4.94 5.51
N ASP A 58 15.25 4.33 5.90
CA ASP A 58 15.06 2.88 5.82
C ASP A 58 15.06 2.38 4.37
N ILE A 59 14.72 3.25 3.42
CA ILE A 59 14.70 2.97 1.98
C ILE A 59 16.11 2.74 1.44
N ASP A 60 17.08 3.48 1.95
CA ASP A 60 18.50 3.39 1.58
C ASP A 60 19.21 2.29 2.38
N LYS A 61 18.75 2.01 3.61
CA LYS A 61 19.29 0.92 4.44
C LYS A 61 18.97 -0.47 3.92
N VAL A 62 17.81 -0.65 3.28
CA VAL A 62 17.32 -1.94 2.80
C VAL A 62 17.48 -2.07 1.29
N ASN A 63 18.09 -3.19 0.89
CA ASN A 63 18.29 -3.55 -0.51
C ASN A 63 17.56 -4.85 -0.86
N VAL A 64 17.38 -5.05 -2.16
CA VAL A 64 16.82 -6.30 -2.69
C VAL A 64 17.80 -7.44 -2.42
N GLY A 65 17.29 -8.55 -1.89
CA GLY A 65 18.08 -9.70 -1.43
C GLY A 65 18.57 -9.61 0.01
N ASP A 66 18.28 -8.51 0.71
CA ASP A 66 18.62 -8.35 2.13
C ASP A 66 17.61 -9.10 3.02
N LYS A 67 18.08 -9.62 4.16
CA LYS A 67 17.21 -10.24 5.17
C LYS A 67 16.96 -9.23 6.27
N VAL A 68 15.71 -8.83 6.47
CA VAL A 68 15.32 -7.87 7.51
C VAL A 68 14.52 -8.56 8.61
N LYS A 69 14.79 -8.19 9.85
CA LYS A 69 14.04 -8.60 11.03
C LYS A 69 13.31 -7.39 11.58
N ILE A 70 11.98 -7.48 11.61
CA ILE A 70 11.12 -6.45 12.18
C ILE A 70 10.68 -6.91 13.55
N THR A 71 10.92 -6.09 14.56
CA THR A 71 10.50 -6.31 15.94
C THR A 71 9.45 -5.28 16.30
N ASN A 72 8.36 -5.70 16.93
CA ASN A 72 7.25 -4.82 17.31
C ASN A 72 6.67 -4.05 16.11
N GLY A 73 6.59 -4.75 14.97
CA GLY A 73 6.01 -4.26 13.73
C GLY A 73 4.49 -4.07 13.82
N TRP A 74 3.97 -3.29 12.89
CA TRP A 74 2.56 -3.01 12.71
C TRP A 74 2.08 -3.53 11.36
N VAL A 75 1.11 -4.44 11.40
CA VAL A 75 0.45 -4.99 10.22
C VAL A 75 -0.79 -4.13 9.93
N SER A 76 -0.84 -3.59 8.72
CA SER A 76 -1.99 -2.91 8.16
C SER A 76 -2.49 -3.68 6.93
N GLU A 77 -3.70 -3.39 6.49
CA GLU A 77 -4.24 -3.98 5.27
C GLU A 77 -4.81 -2.87 4.40
N TRP A 78 -4.50 -2.95 3.12
CA TRP A 78 -4.85 -1.94 2.16
C TRP A 78 -5.30 -2.61 0.87
N GLN A 79 -6.55 -2.37 0.45
CA GLN A 79 -7.10 -3.00 -0.75
C GLN A 79 -7.02 -4.54 -0.73
N GLY A 80 -7.05 -5.16 0.46
CA GLY A 80 -6.92 -6.61 0.62
C GLY A 80 -5.48 -7.13 0.60
N GLU A 81 -4.48 -6.25 0.49
CA GLU A 81 -3.06 -6.61 0.60
C GLU A 81 -2.51 -6.26 1.99
N LEU A 82 -1.87 -7.24 2.63
CA LEU A 82 -1.22 -7.06 3.93
C LEU A 82 0.04 -6.22 3.75
N GLN A 83 0.14 -5.16 4.54
CA GLN A 83 1.29 -4.27 4.62
C GLN A 83 1.92 -4.29 6.01
N LEU A 84 3.22 -4.53 6.08
CA LEU A 84 3.99 -4.49 7.31
C LEU A 84 4.83 -3.23 7.37
N SER A 85 4.85 -2.55 8.52
CA SER A 85 5.72 -1.41 8.74
C SER A 85 6.30 -1.40 10.14
N THR A 86 7.36 -0.63 10.35
CA THR A 86 8.08 -0.54 11.64
C THR A 86 7.30 0.19 12.73
N GLY A 87 6.07 0.65 12.49
CA GLY A 87 5.18 1.20 13.52
C GLY A 87 5.79 2.35 14.33
N ARG A 88 5.15 2.73 15.44
CA ARG A 88 5.65 3.81 16.33
C ARG A 88 6.71 3.34 17.32
N PHE A 89 6.68 2.05 17.64
CA PHE A 89 7.52 1.38 18.65
C PHE A 89 8.31 0.19 18.07
N GLY A 90 8.22 -0.03 16.76
CA GLY A 90 8.95 -1.11 16.12
C GLY A 90 10.33 -0.69 15.70
N GLN A 91 11.16 -1.71 15.49
CA GLN A 91 12.54 -1.60 15.08
C GLN A 91 12.74 -2.56 13.91
N MET A 92 13.53 -2.14 12.93
CA MET A 92 14.00 -3.02 11.85
C MET A 92 15.51 -3.19 11.96
N GLU A 93 15.95 -4.42 11.76
CA GLU A 93 17.34 -4.82 11.78
C GLU A 93 17.64 -5.63 10.52
N THR A 94 18.62 -5.20 9.72
CA THR A 94 19.12 -5.96 8.58
C THR A 94 20.03 -7.07 9.08
N VAL A 95 19.58 -8.32 9.00
CA VAL A 95 20.30 -9.53 9.43
C VAL A 95 21.36 -9.94 8.40
N SER A 96 21.17 -9.63 7.11
CA SER A 96 22.12 -9.99 6.06
C SER A 96 22.29 -8.87 5.04
N LYS A 97 23.35 -8.08 5.19
CA LYS A 97 23.67 -6.93 4.34
C LYS A 97 24.66 -7.31 3.25
N ASN A 98 24.16 -7.56 2.04
CA ASN A 98 25.01 -7.80 0.87
C ASN A 98 25.34 -6.47 0.16
N GLY A 99 26.15 -5.61 0.82
CA GLY A 99 26.63 -4.37 0.23
C GLY A 99 26.93 -3.27 1.25
N ASN A 100 28.22 -3.01 1.45
CA ASN A 100 28.91 -1.89 2.10
C ASN A 100 28.39 -1.31 3.44
N ASN A 101 29.32 -1.29 4.39
CA ASN A 101 29.26 -0.60 5.67
C ASN A 101 28.77 0.86 5.56
N ASP A 102 27.73 1.19 6.32
CA ASP A 102 27.61 2.49 6.96
C ASP A 102 27.01 2.28 8.35
N ALA A 103 27.83 2.47 9.37
CA ALA A 103 27.44 2.44 10.76
C ALA A 103 26.79 3.79 11.09
N GLY A 104 25.46 3.81 11.14
CA GLY A 104 24.67 4.99 11.47
C GLY A 104 23.66 4.69 12.57
N THR A 105 24.16 4.57 13.81
CA THR A 105 23.42 4.61 15.07
C THR A 105 22.31 5.67 15.06
N SER A 106 21.06 5.27 15.34
CA SER A 106 20.13 6.08 16.14
C SER A 106 18.82 5.34 16.45
N SER A 107 18.80 4.68 17.60
CA SER A 107 17.67 4.85 18.53
C SER A 107 18.02 6.12 19.33
N PRO A 108 17.10 7.05 19.71
CA PRO A 108 15.69 6.81 20.03
C PRO A 108 14.70 7.92 19.56
N ALA A 109 13.41 7.63 19.76
CA ALA A 109 12.33 8.57 20.10
C ALA A 109 12.02 9.80 19.22
N ALA A 110 10.74 9.83 18.82
CA ALA A 110 9.89 11.00 18.59
C ALA A 110 10.00 11.70 17.23
N LYS A 111 9.14 11.27 16.29
CA LYS A 111 8.18 12.20 15.68
C LYS A 111 7.02 11.48 15.01
N ALA A 112 5.82 11.87 15.44
CA ALA A 112 4.55 11.80 14.75
C ALA A 112 4.41 10.64 13.75
N ALA A 113 3.83 9.54 14.23
CA ALA A 113 2.98 8.73 13.38
C ALA A 113 2.08 9.69 12.58
N PRO A 114 1.97 9.58 11.25
CA PRO A 114 0.84 10.19 10.59
C PRO A 114 -0.41 9.63 11.30
N PRO A 115 -1.40 10.47 11.66
CA PRO A 115 -2.66 9.96 12.19
C PRO A 115 -3.17 8.95 11.17
N ALA A 116 -3.58 7.79 11.68
CA ALA A 116 -4.24 6.71 10.95
C ALA A 116 -4.50 7.05 9.49
N ALA A 117 -3.72 6.46 8.58
CA ALA A 117 -4.14 6.40 7.19
C ALA A 117 -5.49 5.71 7.21
N LYS A 118 -6.55 6.53 7.10
CA LYS A 118 -7.82 6.12 6.53
C LYS A 118 -7.47 5.32 5.27
N PRO A 119 -8.21 4.22 5.04
CA PRO A 119 -7.83 3.13 4.19
C PRO A 119 -7.70 3.57 2.74
N ALA A 120 -7.34 2.61 1.91
CA ALA A 120 -7.06 2.74 0.51
C ALA A 120 -7.88 3.75 -0.27
N PRO A 121 -7.30 4.42 -1.30
CA PRO A 121 -8.15 4.98 -2.32
C PRO A 121 -9.08 3.85 -2.73
N LYS A 122 -10.38 4.13 -2.69
CA LYS A 122 -11.38 3.20 -3.22
C LYS A 122 -10.89 2.75 -4.60
N PRO A 123 -10.99 1.46 -4.99
CA PRO A 123 -11.01 1.19 -6.42
C PRO A 123 -12.11 2.08 -7.01
N PRO A 124 -11.96 2.66 -8.22
CA PRO A 124 -13.14 3.18 -8.90
C PRO A 124 -14.04 1.97 -9.09
N ALA A 125 -15.06 1.85 -8.24
CA ALA A 125 -16.13 0.92 -8.50
C ALA A 125 -16.74 1.41 -9.80
N SER A 126 -16.50 0.63 -10.84
CA SER A 126 -17.30 0.59 -12.04
C SER A 126 -18.75 0.79 -11.65
N THR A 127 -19.39 1.71 -12.36
CA THR A 127 -20.83 1.83 -12.51
C THR A 127 -21.49 0.46 -12.37
N PRO A 128 -22.37 0.23 -11.40
CA PRO A 128 -23.36 -0.82 -11.56
C PRO A 128 -24.24 -0.42 -12.73
N GLU A 129 -24.15 -1.17 -13.82
CA GLU A 129 -25.30 -1.48 -14.66
C GLU A 129 -26.43 -1.91 -13.72
N ASP A 130 -27.44 -1.08 -13.58
CA ASP A 130 -28.76 -1.51 -13.16
C ASP A 130 -29.73 -1.00 -14.21
N SER A 131 -30.01 -1.88 -15.16
CA SER A 131 -31.15 -1.81 -16.04
C SER A 131 -32.43 -1.80 -15.20
N PRO A 132 -33.37 -0.90 -15.51
CA PRO A 132 -34.74 -1.36 -15.66
C PRO A 132 -35.21 -1.24 -17.10
N GLU A 133 -35.60 -2.38 -17.64
CA GLU A 133 -36.46 -2.55 -18.81
C GLU A 133 -37.89 -2.16 -18.43
N GLU A 134 -38.45 -1.15 -19.11
CA GLU A 134 -39.88 -0.91 -19.43
C GLU A 134 -39.83 0.34 -20.35
N GLY A 135 -40.04 0.29 -21.66
CA GLY A 135 -41.17 -0.32 -22.36
C GLY A 135 -42.28 0.73 -22.50
N LEU A 136 -42.30 1.49 -23.61
CA LEU A 136 -43.49 1.82 -24.42
C LEU A 136 -43.20 2.91 -25.48
N GLU A 137 -43.58 2.56 -26.71
CA GLU A 137 -43.66 3.35 -27.94
C GLU A 137 -44.36 4.71 -27.79
N MET A 138 -43.96 5.69 -28.62
CA MET A 138 -44.84 6.34 -29.62
C MET A 138 -43.98 7.25 -30.50
N ASP A 139 -43.53 6.75 -31.64
CA ASP A 139 -44.12 7.03 -32.96
C ASP A 139 -43.88 8.48 -33.42
N GLU A 140 -42.84 8.59 -34.24
CA GLU A 140 -42.45 9.75 -35.03
C GLU A 140 -43.54 10.00 -36.09
N PRO A 141 -44.29 11.11 -36.04
CA PRO A 141 -45.06 11.50 -37.22
C PRO A 141 -44.05 11.97 -38.29
N PRO A 142 -44.07 11.42 -39.51
CA PRO A 142 -43.12 11.79 -40.55
C PRO A 142 -43.31 13.24 -40.98
N GLU A 143 -42.18 13.91 -41.20
CA GLU A 143 -42.11 15.08 -42.08
C GLU A 143 -42.64 14.67 -43.46
N ILE A 144 -43.69 15.34 -43.92
CA ILE A 144 -44.06 15.38 -45.33
C ILE A 144 -44.10 16.85 -45.72
N ASP A 145 -43.01 17.28 -46.34
CA ASP A 145 -42.91 18.48 -47.15
C ASP A 145 -43.88 18.41 -48.34
N GLU A 146 -44.57 19.52 -48.56
CA GLU A 146 -45.02 20.11 -49.84
C GLU A 146 -45.24 19.19 -51.06
N GLU A 147 -46.51 18.96 -51.45
CA GLU A 147 -47.09 19.27 -52.78
C GLU A 147 -48.54 18.75 -52.91
N GLU A 148 -49.31 19.36 -53.82
CA GLU A 148 -50.73 19.11 -54.19
C GLU A 148 -51.80 19.81 -53.34
N MET A 149 -51.77 21.14 -53.44
CA MET A 149 -52.92 22.01 -53.29
C MET A 149 -53.69 22.06 -54.62
N PHE A 150 -54.83 21.37 -54.71
CA PHE A 150 -55.90 21.66 -55.66
C PHE A 150 -57.28 21.32 -55.08
#